data_AF-A0A2E6INU5-F1
#
_entry.id   AF-A0A2E6INU5-F1
#
_cell.length_a   1.000
_cell.length_b   1.000
_cell.length_c   1.000
_cell.angle_alpha   90.00
_cell.angle_beta   90.00
_cell.angle_gamma   90.00
#
_symmetry.space_group_name_H-M   'P 1'
#
loop_
_entity.id
_entity.type
_entity.pdbx_description
1 polymer ?
#
loop_
_entity_poly.entity_id
_entity_poly.type
_entity_poly.pdbx_seq_one_letter_code
_entity_poly.pdbx_strand_id
1 'polypeptide(L)'
;MALVLTTDLSTLRDTMNSALNGTGVGGGYNQSHTVASNPAVGDNIDDSYMDSIFSAAAKLANYYNITNPFTAVNAGDTITQAQYKDHASSFNASVAARIADPHTYSSGWDMTTATETTESVSDWNGTREQIVSVSFADANTMNAWFSAGGEIRISASHNDTSGNQQGTSWEQLTTELGTYRISLRDTDTTTVADSIRKKYSDLSGSYTEIKKEYADDSDYSANYIAIQAYKDTTTIYVKIILA
;
A
#
# COMPACT_ATOMS: atom_id res chain seq x y z
N MET A 1 -3.67 -15.42 40.03
CA MET A 1 -4.38 -15.32 38.74
C MET A 1 -4.68 -13.85 38.51
N ALA A 2 -4.23 -13.27 37.41
CA ALA A 2 -4.47 -11.86 37.15
C ALA A 2 -5.81 -11.62 36.47
N LEU A 3 -6.47 -10.53 36.85
CA LEU A 3 -7.67 -10.08 36.18
C LEU A 3 -7.27 -9.49 34.82
N VAL A 4 -7.51 -10.26 33.75
CA VAL A 4 -7.48 -9.79 32.37
C VAL A 4 -8.85 -9.21 32.07
N LEU A 5 -8.89 -7.93 31.70
CA LEU A 5 -10.16 -7.28 31.33
C LEU A 5 -10.52 -7.70 29.90
N THR A 6 -11.79 -7.99 29.66
CA THR A 6 -12.32 -8.38 28.34
C THR A 6 -12.06 -7.33 27.25
N THR A 7 -11.92 -6.06 27.62
CA THR A 7 -11.62 -4.94 26.72
C THR A 7 -10.20 -4.96 26.13
N ASP A 8 -9.23 -5.44 26.91
CA ASP A 8 -7.82 -5.53 26.46
C ASP A 8 -7.68 -6.68 25.44
N LEU A 9 -8.40 -7.78 25.68
CA LEU A 9 -8.52 -8.94 24.79
C LEU A 9 -9.20 -8.58 23.48
N SER A 10 -10.31 -7.86 23.55
CA SER A 10 -11.06 -7.49 22.35
C SER A 10 -10.26 -6.59 21.42
N THR A 11 -9.59 -5.58 21.97
CA THR A 11 -8.84 -4.62 21.15
C THR A 11 -7.67 -5.30 20.42
N LEU A 12 -6.86 -6.09 21.12
CA LEU A 12 -5.72 -6.78 20.51
C LEU A 12 -6.18 -7.77 19.44
N ARG A 13 -7.18 -8.60 19.76
CA ARG A 13 -7.72 -9.61 18.84
C ARG A 13 -8.29 -8.94 17.59
N ASP A 14 -9.10 -7.91 17.75
CA ASP A 14 -9.76 -7.26 16.62
C ASP A 14 -8.73 -6.58 15.70
N THR A 15 -7.68 -5.95 16.26
CA THR A 15 -6.56 -5.42 15.47
C THR A 15 -5.82 -6.52 14.70
N MET A 16 -5.45 -7.63 15.35
CA MET A 16 -4.73 -8.72 14.68
C MET A 16 -5.60 -9.38 13.60
N ASN A 17 -6.89 -9.58 13.88
CA ASN A 17 -7.82 -10.15 12.93
C ASN A 17 -8.05 -9.21 11.74
N SER A 18 -8.14 -7.90 11.96
CA SER A 18 -8.17 -6.93 10.86
C SER A 18 -6.91 -7.05 10.02
N ALA A 19 -5.72 -6.92 10.64
CA ALA A 19 -4.45 -6.97 9.92
C ALA A 19 -4.29 -8.24 9.07
N LEU A 20 -4.59 -9.41 9.64
CA LEU A 20 -4.39 -10.69 8.97
C LEU A 20 -5.49 -11.01 7.95
N ASN A 21 -6.75 -10.72 8.27
CA ASN A 21 -7.89 -11.28 7.56
C ASN A 21 -8.79 -10.27 6.87
N GLY A 22 -8.57 -8.97 7.07
CA GLY A 22 -9.37 -7.98 6.37
C GLY A 22 -9.12 -8.03 4.86
N THR A 23 -10.21 -7.93 4.12
CA THR A 23 -10.25 -8.13 2.66
C THR A 23 -10.62 -6.86 1.88
N GLY A 24 -11.09 -5.82 2.58
CA GLY A 24 -11.43 -4.53 1.99
C GLY A 24 -10.22 -3.66 1.67
N VAL A 25 -10.47 -2.49 1.10
CA VAL A 25 -9.44 -1.48 0.84
C VAL A 25 -8.74 -1.09 2.15
N GLY A 26 -7.44 -1.34 2.26
CA GLY A 26 -6.69 -1.12 3.51
C GLY A 26 -7.08 -2.09 4.63
N GLY A 27 -7.78 -3.18 4.30
CA GLY A 27 -8.37 -4.10 5.27
C GLY A 27 -7.36 -4.99 5.96
N GLY A 28 -6.24 -5.32 5.31
CA GLY A 28 -5.28 -6.30 5.81
C GLY A 28 -4.71 -7.17 4.69
N TYR A 29 -4.20 -8.35 5.05
CA TYR A 29 -3.39 -9.20 4.15
C TYR A 29 -4.12 -10.42 3.59
N ASN A 30 -5.43 -10.56 3.84
CA ASN A 30 -6.24 -11.67 3.34
C ASN A 30 -5.60 -13.08 3.58
N GLN A 31 -5.03 -13.31 4.77
CA GLN A 31 -4.26 -14.52 5.11
C GLN A 31 -5.12 -15.69 5.58
N SER A 32 -6.42 -15.48 5.81
CA SER A 32 -7.34 -16.49 6.35
C SER A 32 -6.80 -17.19 7.61
N HIS A 33 -6.13 -16.44 8.49
CA HIS A 33 -5.57 -16.94 9.74
C HIS A 33 -6.60 -16.90 10.87
N THR A 34 -6.82 -18.03 11.52
CA THR A 34 -7.77 -18.10 12.64
C THR A 34 -7.23 -17.38 13.88
N VAL A 35 -7.92 -16.33 14.32
CA VAL A 35 -7.73 -15.70 15.64
C VAL A 35 -8.94 -16.05 16.51
N ALA A 36 -8.70 -16.70 17.65
CA ALA A 36 -9.74 -17.16 18.56
C ALA A 36 -10.69 -16.01 18.96
N SER A 37 -11.96 -16.33 19.17
CA SER A 37 -12.95 -15.37 19.66
C SER A 37 -12.62 -14.92 21.08
N ASN A 38 -13.00 -13.69 21.44
CA ASN A 38 -12.84 -13.22 22.81
C ASN A 38 -13.62 -14.13 23.78
N PRO A 39 -13.01 -14.54 24.91
CA PRO A 39 -13.71 -15.24 25.97
C PRO A 39 -14.84 -14.37 26.54
N ALA A 40 -15.96 -14.98 26.88
CA ALA A 40 -17.04 -14.30 27.57
C ALA A 40 -16.65 -13.97 29.03
N VAL A 41 -17.41 -13.08 29.66
CA VAL A 41 -17.20 -12.78 31.08
C VAL A 41 -17.44 -14.04 31.91
N GLY A 42 -16.41 -14.45 32.66
CA GLY A 42 -16.45 -15.66 33.48
C GLY A 42 -15.91 -16.91 32.79
N ASP A 43 -15.53 -16.84 31.52
CA ASP A 43 -14.84 -17.93 30.84
C ASP A 43 -13.42 -18.12 31.39
N ASN A 44 -12.96 -19.37 31.38
CA ASN A 44 -11.57 -19.67 31.61
C ASN A 44 -10.78 -19.40 30.33
N ILE A 45 -9.68 -18.67 30.46
CA ILE A 45 -8.71 -18.53 29.39
C ILE A 45 -7.81 -19.76 29.43
N ASP A 46 -7.80 -20.54 28.36
CA ASP A 46 -6.97 -21.73 28.22
C ASP A 46 -5.74 -21.46 27.35
N ASP A 47 -4.89 -22.48 27.24
CA ASP A 47 -3.71 -22.51 26.38
C ASP A 47 -4.07 -22.30 24.90
N SER A 48 -5.19 -22.88 24.46
CA SER A 48 -5.65 -22.77 23.07
C SER A 48 -5.90 -21.32 22.63
N TYR A 49 -6.50 -20.50 23.50
CA TYR A 49 -6.69 -19.08 23.23
C TYR A 49 -5.35 -18.34 23.15
N MET A 50 -4.45 -18.61 24.09
CA MET A 50 -3.13 -17.95 24.16
C MET A 50 -2.25 -18.33 22.95
N ASP A 51 -2.29 -19.59 22.52
CA ASP A 51 -1.58 -20.05 21.33
C ASP A 51 -2.12 -19.40 20.06
N SER A 52 -3.42 -19.12 19.99
CA SER A 52 -4.00 -18.35 18.88
C SER A 52 -3.47 -16.92 18.82
N ILE A 53 -3.38 -16.23 19.96
CA ILE A 53 -2.78 -14.89 20.05
C ILE A 53 -1.30 -14.92 19.68
N PHE A 54 -0.54 -15.88 20.22
CA PHE A 54 0.87 -16.03 19.94
C PHE A 54 1.13 -16.31 18.45
N SER A 55 0.36 -17.20 17.82
CA SER A 55 0.48 -17.54 16.40
C SER A 55 0.17 -16.33 15.50
N ALA A 56 -0.90 -15.59 15.80
CA ALA A 56 -1.26 -14.37 15.07
C ALA A 56 -0.18 -13.29 15.20
N ALA A 57 0.30 -13.07 16.43
CA ALA A 57 1.37 -12.12 16.70
C ALA A 57 2.69 -12.53 16.03
N ALA A 58 3.03 -13.81 15.99
CA ALA A 58 4.24 -14.30 15.31
C ALA A 58 4.20 -14.03 13.80
N LYS A 59 3.05 -14.24 13.15
CA LYS A 59 2.88 -13.90 11.72
C LYS A 59 3.03 -12.41 11.47
N LEU A 60 2.33 -11.58 12.25
CA LEU A 60 2.41 -10.12 12.11
C LEU A 60 3.81 -9.58 12.45
N ALA A 61 4.47 -10.15 13.45
CA ALA A 61 5.83 -9.82 13.83
C ALA A 61 6.81 -10.07 12.68
N ASN A 62 6.71 -11.24 12.06
CA ASN A 62 7.52 -11.57 10.88
C ASN A 62 7.22 -10.62 9.71
N TYR A 63 5.94 -10.41 9.41
CA TYR A 63 5.52 -9.56 8.30
C TYR A 63 5.94 -8.10 8.46
N TYR A 64 5.69 -7.51 9.64
CA TYR A 64 5.99 -6.11 9.91
C TYR A 64 7.44 -5.83 10.30
N ASN A 65 8.25 -6.88 10.44
CA ASN A 65 9.57 -6.81 11.05
C ASN A 65 9.52 -6.11 12.42
N ILE A 66 8.61 -6.55 13.28
CA ILE A 66 8.49 -6.11 14.68
C ILE A 66 8.73 -7.31 15.61
N THR A 67 9.05 -7.04 16.87
CA THR A 67 9.22 -8.11 17.86
C THR A 67 7.87 -8.68 18.27
N ASN A 68 7.73 -10.00 18.30
CA ASN A 68 6.62 -10.67 19.00
C ASN A 68 6.96 -10.68 20.51
N PRO A 69 6.22 -9.96 21.36
CA PRO A 69 6.49 -9.92 22.79
C PRO A 69 5.83 -11.07 23.56
N PHE A 70 4.91 -11.82 22.92
CA PHE A 70 4.19 -12.90 23.56
C PHE A 70 5.03 -14.17 23.61
N THR A 71 4.73 -15.04 24.57
CA THR A 71 5.34 -16.37 24.70
C THR A 71 4.24 -17.42 24.64
N ALA A 72 4.54 -18.58 24.04
CA ALA A 72 3.60 -19.70 24.00
C ALA A 72 3.32 -20.22 25.41
N VAL A 73 2.13 -20.78 25.61
CA VAL A 73 1.67 -21.35 26.89
C VAL A 73 1.34 -22.81 26.66
N ASN A 74 1.84 -23.73 27.49
CA ASN A 74 1.50 -25.14 27.36
C ASN A 74 0.33 -25.52 28.26
N ALA A 75 -0.36 -26.61 27.91
CA ALA A 75 -1.37 -27.22 28.76
C ALA A 75 -0.83 -27.48 30.19
N GLY A 76 -1.53 -26.93 31.18
CA GLY A 76 -1.16 -27.05 32.60
C GLY A 76 -0.30 -25.90 33.14
N ASP A 77 0.18 -25.00 32.29
CA ASP A 77 0.87 -23.79 32.72
C ASP A 77 -0.10 -22.78 33.37
N THR A 78 0.39 -22.05 34.37
CA THR A 78 -0.36 -20.90 34.91
C THR A 78 -0.07 -19.68 34.05
N ILE A 79 -1.11 -19.14 33.40
CA ILE A 79 -1.01 -17.91 32.61
C ILE A 79 -0.70 -16.73 33.54
N THR A 80 0.40 -16.02 33.24
CA THR A 80 0.88 -14.84 33.96
C THR A 80 0.59 -13.54 33.19
N GLN A 81 0.62 -12.39 33.88
CA GLN A 81 0.41 -11.07 33.22
C GLN A 81 1.47 -10.76 32.18
N ALA A 82 2.73 -11.13 32.46
CA ALA A 82 3.86 -10.90 31.57
C ALA A 82 3.73 -11.67 30.24
N GLN A 83 2.97 -12.78 30.20
CA GLN A 83 2.76 -13.53 28.97
C GLN A 83 1.74 -12.86 28.03
N TYR A 84 0.94 -11.90 28.52
CA TYR A 84 -0.14 -11.30 27.74
C TYR A 84 -0.34 -9.81 28.03
N LYS A 85 -0.86 -9.48 29.22
CA LYS A 85 -1.41 -8.17 29.55
C LYS A 85 -0.39 -7.05 29.42
N ASP A 86 0.84 -7.31 29.85
CA ASP A 86 1.93 -6.33 29.87
C ASP A 86 2.39 -5.94 28.46
N HIS A 87 2.02 -6.72 27.44
CA HIS A 87 2.46 -6.57 26.06
C HIS A 87 1.34 -6.26 25.06
N ALA A 88 0.08 -6.54 25.41
CA ALA A 88 -1.07 -6.37 24.52
C ALA A 88 -1.18 -4.94 23.96
N SER A 89 -1.08 -3.92 24.81
CA SER A 89 -1.23 -2.52 24.40
C SER A 89 -0.09 -2.06 23.47
N SER A 90 1.16 -2.38 23.79
CA SER A 90 2.32 -1.98 23.00
C SER A 90 2.40 -2.71 21.66
N PHE A 91 2.06 -4.01 21.63
CA PHE A 91 1.97 -4.75 20.38
C PHE A 91 0.83 -4.23 19.50
N ASN A 92 -0.34 -3.97 20.08
CA ASN A 92 -1.47 -3.39 19.36
C ASN A 92 -1.11 -2.03 18.73
N ALA A 93 -0.47 -1.14 19.48
CA ALA A 93 0.01 0.14 18.96
C ALA A 93 1.02 -0.05 17.80
N SER A 94 1.93 -1.03 17.94
CA SER A 94 2.92 -1.34 16.90
C SER A 94 2.27 -1.84 15.62
N VAL A 95 1.29 -2.75 15.73
CA VAL A 95 0.54 -3.27 14.58
C VAL A 95 -0.30 -2.16 13.94
N ALA A 96 -1.05 -1.40 14.74
CA ALA A 96 -1.91 -0.32 14.24
C ALA A 96 -1.11 0.75 13.49
N ALA A 97 0.07 1.13 13.99
CA ALA A 97 0.96 2.07 13.30
C ALA A 97 1.39 1.55 11.92
N ARG A 98 1.63 0.24 11.78
CA ARG A 98 2.04 -0.36 10.50
C ARG A 98 0.88 -0.50 9.51
N ILE A 99 -0.34 -0.74 10.00
CA ILE A 99 -1.55 -0.72 9.14
C ILE A 99 -1.81 0.70 8.63
N ALA A 100 -1.65 1.70 9.49
CA ALA A 100 -1.85 3.11 9.12
C ALA A 100 -0.80 3.58 8.11
N ASP A 101 0.44 3.14 8.28
CA ASP A 101 1.57 3.56 7.47
C ASP A 101 2.38 2.37 6.91
N PRO A 102 1.80 1.51 6.03
CA PRO A 102 2.50 0.33 5.53
C PRO A 102 3.68 0.68 4.60
N HIS A 103 3.79 1.95 4.25
CA HIS A 103 4.76 2.52 3.32
C HIS A 103 5.91 3.19 4.07
N THR A 104 5.85 3.22 5.41
CA THR A 104 6.96 3.68 6.24
C THR A 104 7.92 2.53 6.39
N TYR A 105 8.87 2.50 5.47
CA TYR A 105 9.87 1.48 5.29
C TYR A 105 10.84 1.46 6.48
N SER A 106 10.48 0.74 7.54
CA SER A 106 11.49 0.37 8.53
C SER A 106 12.52 -0.52 7.84
N SER A 107 13.77 -0.44 8.26
CA SER A 107 14.85 -1.33 7.81
C SER A 107 14.38 -2.80 7.70
N GLY A 108 14.81 -3.49 6.63
CA GLY A 108 14.55 -4.91 6.41
C GLY A 108 13.39 -5.26 5.47
N TRP A 109 12.64 -4.28 4.96
CA TRP A 109 11.62 -4.52 3.93
C TRP A 109 12.24 -4.59 2.52
N ASP A 110 11.66 -5.43 1.66
CA ASP A 110 11.97 -5.38 0.23
C ASP A 110 11.47 -4.06 -0.35
N MET A 111 12.43 -3.21 -0.68
CA MET A 111 12.22 -1.89 -1.24
C MET A 111 12.52 -1.82 -2.74
N THR A 112 12.74 -2.98 -3.35
CA THR A 112 13.10 -3.03 -4.76
C THR A 112 11.94 -2.52 -5.59
N THR A 113 12.27 -1.69 -6.56
CA THR A 113 11.37 -1.33 -7.65
C THR A 113 11.75 -2.16 -8.85
N ALA A 114 10.84 -3.03 -9.28
CA ALA A 114 10.97 -3.71 -10.55
C ALA A 114 10.41 -2.80 -11.67
N THR A 115 11.13 -2.74 -12.80
CA THR A 115 10.61 -2.14 -14.02
C THR A 115 9.85 -3.21 -14.79
N GLU A 116 8.53 -3.11 -14.83
CA GLU A 116 7.67 -4.09 -15.51
C GLU A 116 7.52 -3.81 -17.01
N THR A 117 7.50 -2.54 -17.41
CA THR A 117 7.31 -2.14 -18.81
C THR A 117 8.05 -0.84 -19.09
N THR A 118 8.70 -0.77 -20.26
CA THR A 118 9.33 0.45 -20.77
C THR A 118 9.14 0.48 -22.27
N GLU A 119 8.73 1.64 -22.77
CA GLU A 119 8.70 1.93 -24.20
C GLU A 119 9.53 3.18 -24.47
N SER A 120 10.11 3.24 -25.66
CA SER A 120 10.86 4.40 -26.13
C SER A 120 10.47 4.64 -27.58
N VAL A 121 10.38 5.91 -27.95
CA VAL A 121 10.03 6.34 -29.29
C VAL A 121 10.98 7.45 -29.70
N SER A 122 11.41 7.43 -30.96
CA SER A 122 12.10 8.53 -31.62
C SER A 122 11.26 9.03 -32.80
N ASP A 123 11.56 10.23 -33.29
CA ASP A 123 11.06 10.75 -34.57
C ASP A 123 9.54 10.65 -34.73
N TRP A 124 8.81 11.17 -33.74
CA TRP A 124 7.34 11.17 -33.74
C TRP A 124 6.77 12.58 -33.89
N ASN A 125 5.54 12.64 -34.39
CA ASN A 125 4.72 13.83 -34.50
C ASN A 125 3.26 13.44 -34.20
N GLY A 126 2.47 14.37 -33.66
CA GLY A 126 1.08 14.13 -33.29
C GLY A 126 0.94 13.71 -31.83
N THR A 127 0.15 12.67 -31.54
CA THR A 127 -0.07 12.16 -30.17
C THR A 127 0.34 10.69 -30.08
N ARG A 128 0.96 10.31 -28.97
CA ARG A 128 1.29 8.93 -28.61
C ARG A 128 0.64 8.58 -27.27
N GLU A 129 0.03 7.40 -27.23
CA GLU A 129 -0.55 6.85 -26.00
C GLU A 129 0.08 5.50 -25.71
N GLN A 130 0.53 5.30 -24.47
CA GLN A 130 0.89 3.99 -23.94
C GLN A 130 -0.15 3.60 -22.90
N ILE A 131 -0.71 2.39 -23.00
CA ILE A 131 -1.66 1.85 -22.02
C ILE A 131 -1.06 0.61 -21.38
N VAL A 132 -0.87 0.67 -20.06
CA VAL A 132 -0.37 -0.43 -19.24
C VAL A 132 -1.49 -0.87 -18.30
N SER A 133 -1.70 -2.17 -18.19
CA SER A 133 -2.66 -2.77 -17.25
C SER A 133 -1.93 -3.60 -16.20
N VAL A 134 -2.24 -3.38 -14.93
CA VAL A 134 -1.77 -4.17 -13.79
C VAL A 134 -2.94 -5.01 -13.29
N SER A 135 -2.89 -6.31 -13.53
CA SER A 135 -3.97 -7.26 -13.20
C SER A 135 -3.63 -8.06 -11.95
N PHE A 136 -4.60 -8.22 -11.06
CA PHE A 136 -4.53 -9.05 -9.87
C PHE A 136 -5.45 -10.26 -10.02
N ALA A 137 -5.15 -11.35 -9.30
CA ALA A 137 -5.96 -12.58 -9.37
C ALA A 137 -7.42 -12.33 -8.96
N ASP A 138 -7.63 -11.49 -7.95
CA ASP A 138 -8.93 -11.03 -7.48
C ASP A 138 -8.81 -9.69 -6.72
N ALA A 139 -9.96 -9.11 -6.35
CA ALA A 139 -10.03 -7.84 -5.65
C ALA A 139 -9.37 -7.91 -4.26
N ASN A 140 -9.45 -9.04 -3.56
CA ASN A 140 -8.87 -9.20 -2.23
C ASN A 140 -7.34 -9.22 -2.30
N THR A 141 -6.79 -9.81 -3.35
CA THR A 141 -5.35 -9.85 -3.65
C THR A 141 -4.85 -8.45 -3.98
N MET A 142 -5.58 -7.69 -4.81
CA MET A 142 -5.27 -6.28 -5.07
C MET A 142 -5.26 -5.46 -3.77
N ASN A 143 -6.32 -5.59 -2.96
CA ASN A 143 -6.45 -4.87 -1.71
C ASN A 143 -5.33 -5.23 -0.72
N ALA A 144 -4.96 -6.51 -0.64
CA ALA A 144 -3.87 -6.99 0.22
C ALA A 144 -2.51 -6.45 -0.26
N TRP A 145 -2.25 -6.41 -1.57
CA TRP A 145 -1.02 -5.85 -2.13
C TRP A 145 -0.87 -4.35 -1.84
N PHE A 146 -1.94 -3.57 -1.98
CA PHE A 146 -1.91 -2.15 -1.59
C PHE A 146 -1.81 -1.96 -0.07
N SER A 147 -2.46 -2.82 0.73
CA SER A 147 -2.34 -2.83 2.21
C SER A 147 -0.94 -3.20 2.68
N ALA A 148 -0.19 -3.93 1.85
CA ALA A 148 1.22 -4.25 2.05
C ALA A 148 2.17 -3.09 1.73
N GLY A 149 1.66 -1.97 1.19
CA GLY A 149 2.50 -0.86 0.75
C GLY A 149 2.91 -0.94 -0.72
N GLY A 150 2.30 -1.83 -1.51
CA GLY A 150 2.48 -1.87 -2.96
C GLY A 150 2.09 -0.52 -3.61
N GLU A 151 2.92 -0.06 -4.54
CA GLU A 151 2.67 1.16 -5.31
C GLU A 151 2.99 0.94 -6.78
N ILE A 152 2.12 1.42 -7.66
CA ILE A 152 2.42 1.51 -9.10
C ILE A 152 3.13 2.85 -9.31
N ARG A 153 4.32 2.82 -9.91
CA ARG A 153 5.15 4.01 -10.15
C ARG A 153 5.25 4.26 -11.65
N ILE A 154 5.00 5.50 -12.04
CA ILE A 154 5.06 5.96 -13.41
C ILE A 154 6.07 7.09 -13.48
N SER A 155 7.00 6.99 -14.43
CA SER A 155 7.98 8.01 -14.71
C SER A 155 8.30 7.99 -16.19
N ALA A 156 8.67 9.15 -16.72
CA ALA A 156 9.18 9.29 -18.07
C ALA A 156 10.59 9.91 -18.00
N SER A 157 11.36 9.71 -19.05
CA SER A 157 12.64 10.40 -19.24
C SER A 157 12.82 10.77 -20.69
N HIS A 158 13.52 11.87 -20.91
CA HIS A 158 13.95 12.33 -22.21
C HIS A 158 15.42 12.73 -22.13
N ASN A 159 16.16 12.58 -23.23
CA ASN A 159 17.56 12.93 -23.30
C ASN A 159 17.88 13.45 -24.70
N ASP A 160 17.95 14.76 -24.88
CA ASP A 160 18.36 15.40 -26.13
C ASP A 160 19.66 16.18 -25.93
N THR A 161 20.70 15.79 -26.66
CA THR A 161 22.02 16.44 -26.57
C THR A 161 22.19 17.60 -27.54
N SER A 162 21.21 17.88 -28.39
CA SER A 162 21.30 18.95 -29.39
C SER A 162 21.04 20.36 -28.84
N GLY A 163 20.42 20.46 -27.66
CA GLY A 163 20.09 21.74 -27.01
C GLY A 163 19.05 22.57 -27.75
N ASN A 164 18.23 21.93 -28.60
CA ASN A 164 17.15 22.63 -29.28
C ASN A 164 15.96 22.85 -28.33
N GLN A 165 15.11 23.83 -28.64
CA GLN A 165 13.95 24.18 -27.81
C GLN A 165 12.96 23.01 -27.63
N GLN A 166 12.74 22.21 -28.68
CA GLN A 166 11.84 21.05 -28.61
C GLN A 166 12.33 20.04 -27.58
N GLY A 167 13.59 19.63 -27.65
CA GLY A 167 14.20 18.69 -26.71
C GLY A 167 14.20 19.24 -25.30
N THR A 168 14.49 20.53 -25.13
CA THR A 168 14.48 21.21 -23.83
C THR A 168 13.07 21.19 -23.21
N SER A 169 12.02 21.40 -24.01
CA SER A 169 10.62 21.31 -23.54
C SER A 169 10.26 19.90 -23.06
N TRP A 170 10.70 18.84 -23.77
CA TRP A 170 10.46 17.45 -23.35
C TRP A 170 11.28 17.05 -22.12
N GLU A 171 12.48 17.60 -21.94
CA GLU A 171 13.26 17.43 -20.72
C GLU A 171 12.57 18.07 -19.51
N GLN A 172 12.00 19.27 -19.66
CA GLN A 172 11.18 19.91 -18.63
C GLN A 172 9.94 19.07 -18.30
N LEU A 173 9.14 18.69 -19.30
CA LEU A 173 7.92 17.88 -19.11
C LEU A 173 8.20 16.57 -18.35
N THR A 174 9.24 15.83 -18.75
CA THR A 174 9.58 14.56 -18.09
C THR A 174 10.15 14.74 -16.69
N THR A 175 10.84 15.86 -16.43
CA THR A 175 11.31 16.23 -15.09
C THR A 175 10.15 16.57 -14.16
N GLU A 176 9.19 17.38 -14.62
CA GLU A 176 8.05 17.85 -13.83
C GLU A 176 6.98 16.78 -13.62
N LEU A 177 6.83 15.84 -14.56
CA LEU A 177 6.04 14.63 -14.34
C LEU A 177 6.57 13.87 -13.11
N GLY A 178 7.90 13.83 -12.96
CA GLY A 178 8.58 13.14 -11.88
C GLY A 178 8.23 11.66 -11.80
N THR A 179 8.15 11.14 -10.57
CA THR A 179 7.63 9.80 -10.30
C THR A 179 6.23 9.88 -9.71
N TYR A 180 5.22 9.72 -10.55
CA TYR A 180 3.83 9.62 -10.14
C TYR A 180 3.53 8.26 -9.51
N ARG A 181 2.65 8.22 -8.50
CA ARG A 181 2.32 7.00 -7.76
C ARG A 181 0.83 6.73 -7.68
N ILE A 182 0.43 5.47 -7.84
CA ILE A 182 -0.89 4.98 -7.43
C ILE A 182 -0.67 4.04 -6.25
N SER A 183 -1.25 4.35 -5.08
CA SER A 183 -1.05 3.55 -3.85
C SER A 183 -2.22 3.63 -2.88
N LEU A 184 -2.09 3.04 -1.68
CA LEU A 184 -3.12 3.13 -0.62
C LEU A 184 -3.06 4.48 0.12
N ARG A 185 -1.95 5.22 0.02
CA ARG A 185 -1.80 6.53 0.68
C ARG A 185 -2.78 7.53 0.09
N ASP A 186 -3.15 8.52 0.89
CA ASP A 186 -4.12 9.53 0.49
C ASP A 186 -3.66 10.30 -0.74
N THR A 187 -4.63 10.65 -1.59
CA THR A 187 -4.42 11.56 -2.71
C THR A 187 -3.87 12.88 -2.16
N ASP A 188 -2.77 13.34 -2.74
CA ASP A 188 -2.02 14.49 -2.25
C ASP A 188 -2.68 15.83 -2.58
N THR A 189 -3.22 15.95 -3.78
CA THR A 189 -3.89 17.13 -4.28
C THR A 189 -4.88 16.76 -5.39
N THR A 190 -5.82 17.66 -5.67
CA THR A 190 -6.73 17.56 -6.82
C THR A 190 -6.27 18.42 -7.99
N THR A 191 -5.25 19.26 -7.80
CA THR A 191 -4.59 19.99 -8.89
C THR A 191 -3.80 19.01 -9.73
N VAL A 192 -4.23 18.84 -10.98
CA VAL A 192 -3.64 17.86 -11.91
C VAL A 192 -2.14 18.10 -12.12
N ALA A 193 -1.70 19.34 -12.30
CA ALA A 193 -0.28 19.66 -12.47
C ALA A 193 0.57 19.45 -11.19
N ASP A 194 -0.02 19.50 -9.99
CA ASP A 194 0.76 19.34 -8.76
C ASP A 194 0.73 17.92 -8.21
N SER A 195 -0.11 17.03 -8.76
CA SER A 195 -0.29 15.69 -8.21
C SER A 195 0.94 14.82 -8.44
N ILE A 196 1.44 14.21 -7.38
CA ILE A 196 2.48 13.19 -7.41
C ILE A 196 1.93 11.82 -6.98
N ARG A 197 0.68 11.75 -6.51
CA ARG A 197 0.04 10.52 -6.04
C ARG A 197 -1.49 10.50 -6.11
N LYS A 198 -2.04 9.36 -6.56
CA LYS A 198 -3.47 9.00 -6.41
C LYS A 198 -3.67 7.85 -5.43
N LYS A 199 -4.65 7.97 -4.55
CA LYS A 199 -5.17 6.82 -3.80
C LYS A 199 -5.90 5.88 -4.76
N TYR A 200 -5.53 4.60 -4.84
CA TYR A 200 -6.11 3.68 -5.82
C TYR A 200 -7.63 3.48 -5.63
N SER A 201 -8.14 3.66 -4.41
CA SER A 201 -9.58 3.61 -4.13
C SER A 201 -10.35 4.79 -4.72
N ASP A 202 -9.67 5.89 -5.04
CA ASP A 202 -10.26 7.09 -5.64
C ASP A 202 -10.35 6.98 -7.17
N LEU A 203 -9.78 5.93 -7.77
CA LEU A 203 -9.93 5.65 -9.20
C LEU A 203 -11.36 5.20 -9.51
N SER A 204 -11.92 5.77 -10.58
CA SER A 204 -13.26 5.45 -11.08
C SER A 204 -13.21 4.36 -12.16
N GLY A 205 -14.36 4.01 -12.73
CA GLY A 205 -14.50 3.03 -13.82
C GLY A 205 -14.20 3.57 -15.23
N SER A 206 -13.68 4.79 -15.34
CA SER A 206 -13.31 5.41 -16.61
C SER A 206 -12.04 6.24 -16.47
N TYR A 207 -11.25 6.34 -17.55
CA TYR A 207 -10.04 7.15 -17.55
C TYR A 207 -10.32 8.57 -17.04
N THR A 208 -9.60 8.92 -15.98
CA THR A 208 -9.59 10.26 -15.42
C THR A 208 -8.17 10.77 -15.47
N GLU A 209 -7.98 12.03 -15.85
CA GLU A 209 -6.68 12.70 -15.78
C GLU A 209 -6.29 12.91 -14.32
N ILE A 210 -5.09 12.46 -13.96
CA ILE A 210 -4.60 12.50 -12.58
C ILE A 210 -3.26 13.23 -12.46
N LYS A 211 -2.56 13.44 -13.58
CA LYS A 211 -1.38 14.29 -13.69
C LYS A 211 -1.23 14.81 -15.12
N LYS A 212 -0.83 16.07 -15.28
CA LYS A 212 -0.59 16.67 -16.59
C LYS A 212 0.32 17.89 -16.47
N GLU A 213 1.39 17.88 -17.27
CA GLU A 213 2.30 19.00 -17.43
C GLU A 213 2.24 19.54 -18.85
N TYR A 214 2.31 20.86 -18.98
CA TYR A 214 2.45 21.55 -20.27
C TYR A 214 3.86 22.09 -20.41
N ALA A 215 4.30 22.25 -21.66
CA ALA A 215 5.61 22.81 -21.93
C ALA A 215 5.66 24.32 -21.62
N ASP A 216 6.70 24.74 -20.90
CA ASP A 216 6.98 26.14 -20.58
C ASP A 216 7.81 26.83 -21.68
N ASP A 217 7.46 26.58 -22.95
CA ASP A 217 8.09 27.17 -24.13
C ASP A 217 7.02 27.75 -25.06
N SER A 218 7.21 28.96 -25.58
CA SER A 218 6.20 29.62 -26.40
C SER A 218 5.90 28.88 -27.71
N ASP A 219 6.92 28.33 -28.35
CA ASP A 219 6.81 27.64 -29.64
C ASP A 219 6.27 26.22 -29.46
N TYR A 220 6.45 25.64 -28.28
CA TYR A 220 6.01 24.28 -27.93
C TYR A 220 4.93 24.22 -26.85
N SER A 221 4.26 25.33 -26.53
CA SER A 221 3.26 25.45 -25.44
C SER A 221 2.05 24.51 -25.56
N ALA A 222 1.83 23.93 -26.74
CA ALA A 222 0.81 22.90 -26.95
C ALA A 222 1.25 21.51 -26.49
N ASN A 223 2.55 21.27 -26.36
CA ASN A 223 3.09 19.98 -25.94
C ASN A 223 2.72 19.69 -24.48
N TYR A 224 2.38 18.45 -24.20
CA TYR A 224 2.11 18.00 -22.84
C TYR A 224 2.44 16.52 -22.64
N ILE A 225 2.68 16.18 -21.37
CA ILE A 225 2.67 14.81 -20.88
C ILE A 225 1.55 14.66 -19.87
N ALA A 226 0.75 13.60 -19.97
CA ALA A 226 -0.35 13.34 -19.05
C ALA A 226 -0.41 11.88 -18.61
N ILE A 227 -0.89 11.67 -17.39
CA ILE A 227 -1.26 10.36 -16.87
C ILE A 227 -2.77 10.38 -16.66
N GLN A 228 -3.43 9.41 -17.26
CA GLN A 228 -4.81 9.05 -16.96
C GLN A 228 -4.85 7.66 -16.37
N ALA A 229 -5.75 7.42 -15.41
CA ALA A 229 -5.95 6.08 -14.90
C ALA A 229 -7.41 5.80 -14.58
N TYR A 230 -7.74 4.51 -14.54
CA TYR A 230 -8.99 4.00 -14.00
C TYR A 230 -8.75 2.62 -13.41
N LYS A 231 -9.74 2.11 -12.69
CA LYS A 231 -9.73 0.72 -12.24
C LYS A 231 -11.04 0.03 -12.54
N ASP A 232 -10.97 -1.27 -12.70
CA ASP A 232 -12.12 -2.15 -12.56
C ASP A 232 -12.03 -2.92 -11.23
N THR A 233 -12.63 -4.11 -11.15
CA THR A 233 -12.65 -4.93 -9.93
C THR A 233 -11.28 -5.51 -9.58
N THR A 234 -10.44 -5.82 -10.58
CA THR A 234 -9.20 -6.59 -10.41
C THR A 234 -8.00 -6.00 -11.13
N THR A 235 -8.19 -4.92 -11.90
CA THR A 235 -7.20 -4.37 -12.80
C THR A 235 -7.14 -2.86 -12.67
N ILE A 236 -5.91 -2.32 -12.66
CA ILE A 236 -5.66 -0.89 -12.79
C ILE A 236 -5.09 -0.63 -14.18
N TYR A 237 -5.68 0.33 -14.88
CA TYR A 237 -5.23 0.76 -16.20
C TYR A 237 -4.62 2.13 -16.08
N VAL A 238 -3.40 2.26 -16.59
CA VAL A 238 -2.64 3.51 -16.66
C VAL A 238 -2.42 3.85 -18.12
N LYS A 239 -2.83 5.04 -18.52
CA LYS A 239 -2.56 5.61 -19.84
C LYS A 239 -1.60 6.78 -19.69
N ILE A 240 -0.51 6.73 -20.42
CA ILE A 240 0.46 7.83 -20.55
C ILE A 240 0.26 8.44 -21.93
N ILE A 241 0.11 9.76 -22.00
CA ILE A 241 -0.13 10.52 -23.23
C ILE A 241 1.04 11.47 -23.44
N LEU A 242 1.65 11.43 -24.62
CA LEU A 242 2.59 12.42 -25.13
C LEU A 242 1.91 13.12 -26.31
N ALA A 243 1.76 14.43 -26.27
CA ALA A 243 1.11 15.20 -27.33
C ALA A 243 1.76 16.58 -27.49
#